data_AF-A0A7Y2D9T5-F1
#
_entry.id   AF-A0A7Y2D9T5-F1
#
_cell.length_a   1.000
_cell.length_b   1.000
_cell.length_c   1.000
_cell.angle_alpha   90.00
_cell.angle_beta   90.00
_cell.angle_gamma   90.00
#
_symmetry.space_group_name_H-M   'P 1'
#
loop_
_entity.id
_entity.type
_entity.pdbx_description
1 polymer ?
#
loop_
_entity_poly.entity_id
_entity_poly.type
_entity_poly.pdbx_seq_one_letter_code
_entity_poly.pdbx_strand_id
1 'polypeptide(L)'
;MEPLSILADLRDEYDRLDRILDGLSEEQWHTESGAPGWTVCDVVMHLATSEEGVVSSIANPEPVWTSRDGTLDDAVAQQVARNRSSSAETFARWRAAADAALSALAEADPDQRVRWAAAPLRPLSLATTR
;
A
#
# COMPACT_ATOMS: atom_id res chain seq x y z
N MET A 1 -15.43 17.70 0.66
CA MET A 1 -15.28 16.33 0.13
C MET A 1 -16.00 15.46 1.14
N GLU A 2 -17.12 14.86 0.75
CA GLU A 2 -17.91 14.02 1.66
C GLU A 2 -17.08 12.77 2.01
N PRO A 3 -17.04 12.31 3.28
CA PRO A 3 -16.17 11.21 3.70
C PRO A 3 -16.40 9.90 2.92
N LEU A 4 -17.64 9.64 2.49
CA LEU A 4 -17.98 8.52 1.62
C LEU A 4 -17.43 8.68 0.19
N SER A 5 -17.16 9.90 -0.27
CA SER A 5 -16.55 10.10 -1.59
C SER A 5 -15.08 9.69 -1.60
N ILE A 6 -14.33 9.92 -0.51
CA ILE A 6 -12.88 9.59 -0.46
C ILE A 6 -12.64 8.10 -0.64
N LEU A 7 -13.40 7.24 0.06
CA LEU A 7 -13.21 5.79 -0.04
C LEU A 7 -13.75 5.24 -1.36
N ALA A 8 -14.78 5.85 -1.93
CA ALA A 8 -15.25 5.51 -3.28
C ALA A 8 -14.22 5.89 -4.34
N ASP A 9 -13.64 7.09 -4.26
CA ASP A 9 -12.58 7.55 -5.17
C ASP A 9 -11.35 6.63 -5.06
N LEU A 10 -10.95 6.23 -3.85
CA LEU A 10 -9.84 5.31 -3.64
C LEU A 10 -10.11 3.90 -4.22
N ARG A 11 -11.34 3.39 -4.07
CA ARG A 11 -11.77 2.13 -4.70
C ARG A 11 -11.64 2.23 -6.22
N ASP A 12 -12.13 3.30 -6.82
CA ASP A 12 -12.08 3.52 -8.27
C ASP A 12 -10.63 3.58 -8.78
N GLU A 13 -9.72 4.23 -8.04
CA GLU A 13 -8.30 4.27 -8.38
C GLU A 13 -7.62 2.90 -8.27
N TYR A 14 -7.91 2.12 -7.22
CA TYR A 14 -7.41 0.76 -7.09
C TYR A 14 -7.93 -0.16 -8.20
N ASP A 15 -9.22 -0.07 -8.56
CA ASP A 15 -9.82 -0.85 -9.66
C ASP A 15 -9.25 -0.44 -11.03
N ARG A 16 -8.85 0.83 -11.18
CA ARG A 16 -8.14 1.30 -12.36
C ARG A 16 -6.72 0.75 -12.43
N LEU A 17 -6.00 0.76 -11.32
CA LEU A 17 -4.65 0.18 -11.24
C LEU A 17 -4.71 -1.34 -11.48
N ASP A 18 -5.67 -2.05 -10.90
CA ASP A 18 -5.86 -3.48 -11.09
C ASP A 18 -5.97 -3.85 -12.57
N ARG A 19 -6.83 -3.15 -13.31
CA ARG A 19 -7.00 -3.37 -14.76
C ARG A 19 -5.74 -3.09 -15.57
N ILE A 20 -4.92 -2.15 -15.14
CA ILE A 20 -3.62 -1.89 -15.79
C ILE A 20 -2.68 -3.07 -15.54
N LEU A 21 -2.57 -3.52 -14.29
CA LEU A 21 -1.69 -4.62 -13.88
C LEU A 21 -2.11 -5.97 -14.50
N ASP A 22 -3.40 -6.24 -14.61
CA ASP A 22 -3.97 -7.44 -15.23
C ASP A 22 -3.62 -7.54 -16.73
N GLY A 23 -3.42 -6.39 -17.38
CA GLY A 23 -3.04 -6.31 -18.80
C GLY A 23 -1.55 -6.43 -19.08
N LEU A 24 -0.69 -6.50 -18.06
CA LEU A 24 0.75 -6.57 -18.24
C LEU A 24 1.23 -7.98 -18.60
N SER A 25 2.13 -8.08 -19.57
CA SER A 25 2.88 -9.31 -19.83
C SER A 25 3.95 -9.55 -18.77
N GLU A 26 4.44 -10.79 -18.67
CA GLU A 26 5.54 -11.13 -17.76
C GLU A 26 6.78 -10.24 -17.97
N GLU A 27 7.14 -9.94 -19.21
CA GLU A 27 8.29 -9.08 -19.52
C GLU A 27 8.09 -7.64 -19.03
N GLN A 28 6.86 -7.13 -19.09
CA GLN A 28 6.52 -5.78 -18.62
C GLN A 28 6.61 -5.67 -17.11
N TRP A 29 6.28 -6.73 -16.36
CA TRP A 29 6.46 -6.79 -14.91
C TRP A 29 7.92 -6.63 -14.47
N HIS A 30 8.88 -7.07 -15.29
CA HIS A 30 10.32 -6.98 -15.02
C HIS A 30 10.99 -5.77 -15.67
N THR A 31 10.24 -4.90 -16.34
CA THR A 31 10.77 -3.65 -16.90
C THR A 31 11.11 -2.66 -15.78
N GLU A 32 12.18 -1.89 -15.95
CA GLU A 32 12.55 -0.80 -15.04
C GLU A 32 11.40 0.21 -14.93
N SER A 33 11.07 0.57 -13.70
CA SER A 33 10.05 1.58 -13.40
C SER A 33 10.65 2.99 -13.40
N GLY A 34 9.81 4.00 -13.17
CA GLY A 34 10.27 5.37 -12.91
C GLY A 34 11.00 5.54 -11.57
N ALA A 35 10.93 4.55 -10.66
CA ALA A 35 11.69 4.52 -9.43
C ALA A 35 13.06 3.84 -9.69
N PRO A 36 14.20 4.57 -9.57
CA PRO A 36 15.50 4.03 -9.92
C PRO A 36 15.84 2.73 -9.17
N GLY A 37 16.21 1.69 -9.91
CA GLY A 37 16.59 0.39 -9.38
C GLY A 37 15.43 -0.55 -9.04
N TRP A 38 14.18 -0.14 -9.29
CA TRP A 38 12.99 -0.96 -9.07
C TRP A 38 12.31 -1.31 -10.39
N THR A 39 11.91 -2.58 -10.54
CA THR A 39 11.01 -3.00 -11.63
C THR A 39 9.57 -2.60 -11.33
N VAL A 40 8.66 -2.77 -12.30
CA VAL A 40 7.21 -2.67 -12.04
C VAL A 40 6.78 -3.62 -10.92
N CYS A 41 7.30 -4.84 -10.88
CA CYS A 41 7.04 -5.81 -9.82
C CYS A 41 7.48 -5.29 -8.43
N ASP A 42 8.65 -4.65 -8.33
CA ASP A 42 9.12 -4.06 -7.09
C ASP A 42 8.20 -2.91 -6.61
N VAL A 43 7.72 -2.07 -7.54
CA VAL A 43 6.77 -1.00 -7.21
C VAL A 43 5.45 -1.57 -6.69
N VAL A 44 4.90 -2.60 -7.34
CA VAL A 44 3.63 -3.19 -6.88
C VAL A 44 3.81 -3.94 -5.55
N MET A 45 4.96 -4.56 -5.32
CA MET A 45 5.28 -5.15 -4.02
C MET A 45 5.35 -4.09 -2.92
N HIS A 46 5.91 -2.90 -3.22
CA HIS A 46 5.86 -1.77 -2.31
C HIS A 46 4.42 -1.33 -2.00
N LEU A 47 3.56 -1.21 -3.01
CA LEU A 47 2.15 -0.87 -2.82
C LEU A 47 1.44 -1.90 -1.94
N ALA A 48 1.58 -3.20 -2.23
CA ALA A 48 0.96 -4.26 -1.46
C ALA A 48 1.38 -4.24 0.02
N THR A 49 2.69 -4.11 0.28
CA THR A 49 3.22 -4.05 1.65
C THR A 49 2.87 -2.76 2.39
N SER A 50 2.65 -1.66 1.67
CA SER A 50 2.10 -0.42 2.24
C SER A 50 0.65 -0.60 2.70
N GLU A 51 -0.20 -1.23 1.89
CA GLU A 51 -1.59 -1.51 2.24
C GLU A 51 -1.74 -2.50 3.40
N GLU A 52 -0.89 -3.52 3.44
CA GLU A 52 -0.77 -4.40 4.63
C GLU A 52 -0.39 -3.61 5.88
N GLY A 53 0.43 -2.57 5.72
CA GLY A 53 0.72 -1.61 6.76
C GLY A 53 -0.53 -0.82 7.20
N VAL A 54 -1.37 -0.37 6.27
CA VAL A 54 -2.62 0.31 6.65
C VAL A 54 -3.47 -0.59 7.56
N VAL A 55 -3.70 -1.84 7.12
CA VAL A 55 -4.47 -2.83 7.89
C VAL A 55 -3.87 -3.05 9.28
N SER A 56 -2.57 -3.31 9.34
CA SER A 56 -1.87 -3.58 10.60
C SER A 56 -1.91 -2.39 11.56
N SER A 57 -1.78 -1.16 11.06
CA SER A 57 -1.83 0.05 11.89
C SER A 57 -3.22 0.40 12.42
N ILE A 58 -4.26 0.12 11.64
CA ILE A 58 -5.64 0.31 12.09
C ILE A 58 -5.95 -0.70 13.20
N ALA A 59 -5.56 -1.97 13.01
CA ALA A 59 -5.75 -3.02 14.01
C ALA A 59 -4.91 -2.82 15.27
N ASN A 60 -3.67 -2.31 15.13
CA ASN A 60 -2.74 -2.07 16.23
C ASN A 60 -2.18 -0.64 16.16
N PRO A 61 -2.66 0.29 17.00
CA PRO A 61 -2.23 1.70 16.98
C PRO A 61 -0.77 1.95 17.40
N GLU A 62 -0.03 0.92 17.80
CA GLU A 62 1.44 0.90 17.96
C GLU A 62 2.07 0.16 16.75
N PRO A 63 2.38 0.84 15.65
CA PRO A 63 2.79 0.20 14.41
C PRO A 63 4.24 -0.27 14.42
N VAL A 64 4.46 -1.43 13.82
CA VAL A 64 5.75 -2.15 13.74
C VAL A 64 6.84 -1.36 12.98
N TRP A 65 6.50 -0.40 12.12
CA TRP A 65 7.47 0.38 11.30
C TRP A 65 7.89 1.73 11.88
N THR A 66 7.47 2.06 13.11
CA THR A 66 7.91 3.31 13.76
C THR A 66 9.31 3.21 14.37
N SER A 67 9.77 2.00 14.71
CA SER A 67 11.17 1.73 15.04
C SER A 67 11.91 1.25 13.78
N ARG A 68 12.72 2.13 13.19
CA ARG A 68 13.63 1.76 12.09
C ARG A 68 15.02 2.30 12.38
N ASP A 69 16.03 1.51 12.01
CA ASP A 69 17.41 1.98 11.93
C ASP A 69 17.62 2.54 10.50
N GLY A 70 17.79 3.86 10.37
CA GLY A 70 18.02 4.53 9.09
C GLY A 70 16.81 5.30 8.53
N THR A 71 16.80 5.55 7.22
CA THR A 71 15.78 6.38 6.56
C THR A 71 14.49 5.59 6.28
N LEU A 72 13.39 6.29 5.95
CA LEU A 72 12.17 5.64 5.45
C LEU A 72 12.44 4.85 4.18
N ASP A 73 13.19 5.45 3.26
CA ASP A 73 13.45 4.88 1.95
C ASP A 73 14.28 3.61 2.06
N ASP A 74 15.28 3.58 2.96
CA ASP A 74 16.07 2.36 3.23
C ASP A 74 15.21 1.24 3.81
N ALA A 75 14.28 1.56 4.71
CA ALA A 75 13.39 0.59 5.31
C ALA A 75 12.41 0.01 4.27
N VAL A 76 11.87 0.87 3.42
CA VAL A 76 10.99 0.49 2.30
C VAL A 76 11.74 -0.38 1.30
N ALA A 77 12.95 0.00 0.88
CA ALA A 77 13.76 -0.78 -0.05
C ALA A 77 14.11 -2.16 0.52
N GLN A 78 14.45 -2.25 1.80
CA GLN A 78 14.66 -3.54 2.48
C GLN A 78 13.39 -4.38 2.54
N GLN A 79 12.23 -3.77 2.79
CA GLN A 79 10.95 -4.48 2.83
C GLN A 79 10.60 -5.06 1.46
N VAL A 80 10.74 -4.29 0.39
CA VAL A 80 10.53 -4.77 -0.99
C VAL A 80 11.50 -5.92 -1.29
N ALA A 81 12.80 -5.74 -1.04
CA ALA A 81 13.81 -6.76 -1.31
C ALA A 81 13.53 -8.09 -0.58
N ARG A 82 13.05 -8.03 0.68
CA ARG A 82 12.69 -9.22 1.48
C ARG A 82 11.42 -9.93 1.00
N ASN A 83 10.53 -9.23 0.32
CA ASN A 83 9.22 -9.74 -0.11
C ASN A 83 9.15 -10.04 -1.61
N ARG A 84 10.23 -9.85 -2.38
CA ARG A 84 10.27 -10.15 -3.82
C ARG A 84 9.72 -11.55 -4.12
N SER A 85 8.81 -11.61 -5.07
CA SER A 85 8.11 -12.82 -5.52
C SER A 85 7.86 -12.76 -7.02
N SER A 86 7.21 -13.78 -7.59
CA SER A 86 6.77 -13.72 -8.99
C SER A 86 5.75 -12.60 -9.21
N SER A 87 5.61 -12.13 -10.46
CA SER A 87 4.59 -11.16 -10.88
C SER A 87 3.18 -11.57 -10.44
N ALA A 88 2.84 -12.85 -10.63
CA ALA A 88 1.54 -13.42 -10.28
C ALA A 88 1.28 -13.39 -8.76
N GLU A 89 2.27 -13.76 -7.95
CA GLU A 89 2.16 -13.69 -6.48
C GLU A 89 2.09 -12.25 -6.00
N THR A 90 2.92 -11.37 -6.56
CA THR A 90 2.90 -9.93 -6.26
C THR A 90 1.53 -9.33 -6.57
N PHE A 91 0.95 -9.67 -7.72
CA PHE A 91 -0.34 -9.14 -8.13
C PHE A 91 -1.50 -9.68 -7.28
N ALA A 92 -1.49 -10.97 -6.96
CA ALA A 92 -2.46 -11.56 -6.04
C ALA A 92 -2.37 -10.92 -4.64
N ARG A 93 -1.16 -10.66 -4.15
CA ARG A 93 -0.90 -10.00 -2.87
C ARG A 93 -1.39 -8.54 -2.89
N TRP A 94 -1.13 -7.80 -3.96
CA TRP A 94 -1.67 -6.45 -4.15
C TRP A 94 -3.20 -6.43 -4.05
N ARG A 95 -3.91 -7.28 -4.80
CA ARG A 95 -5.39 -7.35 -4.77
C ARG A 95 -5.91 -7.59 -3.35
N ALA A 96 -5.34 -8.60 -2.67
CA ALA A 96 -5.74 -8.93 -1.31
C ALA A 96 -5.47 -7.79 -0.33
N ALA A 97 -4.32 -7.13 -0.43
CA ALA A 97 -3.95 -6.03 0.45
C ALA A 97 -4.81 -4.77 0.22
N ALA A 98 -5.08 -4.42 -1.05
CA ALA A 98 -5.92 -3.29 -1.43
C ALA A 98 -7.37 -3.45 -0.91
N ASP A 99 -7.96 -4.64 -1.06
CA ASP A 99 -9.30 -4.94 -0.53
C ASP A 99 -9.35 -4.89 1.00
N ALA A 100 -8.33 -5.47 1.65
CA ALA A 100 -8.24 -5.45 3.10
C ALA A 100 -8.05 -4.03 3.65
N ALA A 101 -7.24 -3.19 2.99
CA ALA A 101 -7.01 -1.81 3.39
C ALA A 101 -8.27 -0.96 3.27
N LEU A 102 -9.01 -1.07 2.16
CA LEU A 102 -10.29 -0.35 2.00
C LEU A 102 -11.32 -0.77 3.04
N SER A 103 -11.42 -2.07 3.32
CA SER A 103 -12.32 -2.59 4.35
C SER A 103 -11.92 -2.05 5.74
N ALA A 104 -10.63 -2.12 6.08
CA ALA A 104 -10.12 -1.61 7.36
C ALA A 104 -10.34 -0.09 7.50
N LEU A 105 -10.13 0.69 6.44
CA LEU A 105 -10.36 2.14 6.44
C LEU A 105 -11.85 2.49 6.61
N ALA A 106 -12.75 1.71 6.01
CA ALA A 106 -14.20 1.90 6.12
C ALA A 106 -14.75 1.53 7.50
N GLU A 107 -14.16 0.52 8.16
CA GLU A 107 -14.60 0.00 9.46
C GLU A 107 -13.92 0.69 10.65
N ALA A 108 -12.83 1.42 10.43
CA ALA A 108 -12.09 2.11 11.48
C ALA A 108 -12.89 3.22 12.17
N ASP A 109 -12.62 3.44 13.46
CA ASP A 109 -13.15 4.60 14.19
C ASP A 109 -12.64 5.90 13.53
N PRO A 110 -13.52 6.80 13.05
CA PRO A 110 -13.14 8.01 12.33
C PRO A 110 -12.28 8.98 13.17
N ASP A 111 -12.33 8.87 14.50
CA ASP A 111 -11.53 9.68 15.42
C ASP A 111 -10.22 9.01 15.87
N GLN A 112 -10.02 7.72 15.55
CA GLN A 112 -8.79 6.99 15.86
C GLN A 112 -7.56 7.71 15.30
N ARG A 113 -6.48 7.74 16.10
CA ARG A 113 -5.17 8.22 15.67
C ARG A 113 -4.31 7.03 15.29
N VAL A 114 -4.15 6.84 13.99
CA VAL A 114 -3.34 5.80 13.38
C VAL A 114 -1.92 6.33 13.18
N ARG A 115 -0.93 5.81 13.90
CA ARG A 115 0.47 6.23 13.71
C ARG A 115 0.95 5.81 12.31
N TRP A 116 1.31 6.78 11.48
CA TRP A 116 1.75 6.50 10.10
C TRP A 116 2.99 7.33 9.72
N ALA A 117 4.03 6.67 9.23
CA ALA A 117 5.31 7.31 8.87
C ALA A 117 5.81 8.30 9.95
N ALA A 118 5.68 9.61 9.71
CA ALA A 118 6.17 10.65 10.60
C ALA A 118 5.13 11.18 11.61
N ALA A 119 3.82 11.01 11.37
CA ALA A 119 2.77 11.63 12.18
C ALA A 119 1.50 10.76 12.26
N PRO A 120 0.74 10.81 13.37
CA PRO A 120 -0.54 10.12 13.45
C PRO A 120 -1.58 10.78 12.53
N LEU A 121 -2.30 9.95 11.77
CA LEU A 121 -3.39 10.34 10.87
C LEU A 121 -4.72 9.74 11.32
N ARG A 122 -5.82 10.38 10.96
CA ARG A 122 -7.17 9.76 11.04
C ARG A 122 -7.37 8.83 9.84
N PRO A 123 -8.25 7.82 9.90
CA PRO A 123 -8.45 6.88 8.78
C PRO A 123 -8.70 7.55 7.42
N LEU A 124 -9.60 8.54 7.35
CA LEU A 124 -9.84 9.23 6.07
C LEU A 124 -8.66 10.07 5.60
N SER A 125 -7.88 10.66 6.51
CA SER A 125 -6.64 11.35 6.14
C SER A 125 -5.55 10.37 5.69
N LEU A 126 -5.56 9.15 6.23
CA LEU A 126 -4.66 8.09 5.81
C LEU A 126 -4.99 7.62 4.40
N ALA A 127 -6.28 7.49 4.08
CA ALA A 127 -6.78 7.12 2.75
C ALA A 127 -6.29 8.10 1.65
N THR A 128 -6.18 9.40 1.94
CA THR A 128 -5.67 10.38 0.96
C THR A 128 -4.15 10.35 0.75
N THR A 129 -3.41 9.50 1.47
CA THR A 129 -1.95 9.32 1.30
C THR A 129 -1.59 8.07 0.50
N ARG A 130 -2.60 7.38 -0.02
CA ARG A 130 -2.48 6.27 -0.96
C ARG A 130 -2.50 6.83 -2.38
#